data_AF-A8SIS3-F1
#
_entry.id   AF-A8SIS3-F1
#
_cell.length_a   1.000
_cell.length_b   1.000
_cell.length_c   1.000
_cell.angle_alpha   90.00
_cell.angle_beta   90.00
_cell.angle_gamma   90.00
#
_symmetry.space_group_name_H-M   'P 1'
#
loop_
_entity.id
_entity.type
_entity.pdbx_description
1 polymer ?
#
loop_
_entity_poly.entity_id
_entity_poly.type
_entity_poly.pdbx_seq_one_letter_code
_entity_poly.pdbx_strand_id
1 'polypeptide(L)' 'MIKLREAGIPTVVWMTPILPYINDTKENVIGILNYCKEAKVKGILCFGMGLTLREGNR' A
#
# COMPACT_ATOMS: atom_id res chain seq x y z
N MET A 1 -7.21 3.94 -9.51
CA MET A 1 -8.34 4.09 -8.56
C MET A 1 -9.32 5.20 -8.94
N ILE A 2 -8.89 6.28 -9.60
CA ILE A 2 -9.77 7.39 -10.01
C ILE A 2 -10.98 6.90 -10.83
N LYS A 3 -10.76 6.07 -11.87
CA LYS A 3 -11.84 5.49 -12.68
C LYS A 3 -12.87 4.67 -11.87
N LEU A 4 -12.42 3.92 -10.87
CA LEU A 4 -13.30 3.13 -9.99
C LEU A 4 -14.15 4.06 -9.11
N ARG A 5 -13.52 5.11 -8.58
CA ARG A 5 -14.22 6.14 -7.82
C ARG A 5 -15.25 6.89 -8.68
N GLU A 6 -14.92 7.25 -9.91
CA GLU A 6 -15.85 7.90 -10.85
C GLU A 6 -17.04 7.00 -11.18
N ALA A 7 -16.82 5.68 -11.26
CA ALA A 7 -17.87 4.68 -11.39
C ALA A 7 -18.64 4.40 -10.08
N GLY A 8 -18.36 5.12 -8.98
CA GLY A 8 -19.04 4.95 -7.69
C GLY A 8 -18.61 3.69 -6.91
N ILE A 9 -17.56 2.99 -7.35
CA ILE A 9 -17.10 1.75 -6.72
C ILE A 9 -16.18 2.08 -5.54
N PRO A 10 -16.52 1.65 -4.30
CA PRO A 10 -15.65 1.84 -3.15
C PRO A 10 -14.38 1.00 -3.30
N THR A 11 -13.23 1.60 -3.01
CA THR A 11 -11.93 0.94 -3.10
C THR A 11 -11.25 0.92 -1.73
N VAL A 12 -10.53 -0.16 -1.45
CA VAL A 12 -9.62 -0.29 -0.30
C VAL A 12 -8.23 -0.63 -0.82
N VAL A 13 -7.19 -0.25 -0.10
CA VAL A 13 -5.81 -0.59 -0.45
C VAL A 13 -5.30 -1.64 0.51
N TRP A 14 -4.77 -2.74 -0.03
CA TRP A 14 -4.03 -3.70 0.77
C TRP A 14 -2.53 -3.44 0.57
N MET A 15 -1.88 -2.96 1.62
CA MET A 15 -0.48 -2.57 1.61
C MET A 15 0.30 -3.61 2.42
N THR A 16 0.91 -4.59 1.76
CA THR A 16 1.67 -5.67 2.42
C THR A 16 2.68 -6.36 1.48
N PRO A 17 3.80 -6.90 2.01
CA PRO A 17 4.42 -6.50 3.28
C PRO A 17 5.19 -5.19 3.06
N ILE A 18 5.21 -4.33 4.07
CA ILE A 18 6.16 -3.21 4.09
C ILE A 18 7.50 -3.76 4.60
N LEU A 19 8.60 -3.47 3.91
CA LEU A 19 9.98 -3.89 4.22
C LEU A 19 10.86 -2.66 4.54
N PRO A 20 10.77 -2.09 5.75
CA PRO A 20 11.37 -0.80 6.10
C PRO A 20 12.90 -0.73 5.98
N TYR A 21 13.57 -1.88 5.95
CA TYR A 21 15.03 -2.00 5.99
C TYR A 21 15.63 -2.54 4.70
N ILE A 22 14.80 -2.82 3.68
CA ILE A 22 15.27 -3.34 2.39
C ILE A 22 14.94 -2.33 1.30
N ASN A 23 13.65 -2.05 1.08
CA ASN A 23 13.18 -1.28 -0.06
C ASN A 23 12.24 -0.12 0.32
N ASP A 24 11.46 -0.26 1.39
CA ASP A 24 10.42 0.70 1.73
C ASP A 24 10.95 1.80 2.63
N THR A 25 11.36 2.92 2.03
CA THR A 25 11.69 4.13 2.77
C THR A 25 10.41 4.80 3.31
N LYS A 26 10.58 5.62 4.36
CA LYS A 26 9.49 6.43 4.91
C LYS A 26 8.87 7.33 3.84
N GLU A 27 9.70 7.92 2.99
CA GLU A 27 9.29 8.81 1.90
C GLU A 27 8.40 8.08 0.90
N ASN A 28 8.77 6.85 0.50
CA ASN A 28 7.97 6.03 -0.42
C ASN A 28 6.61 5.68 0.18
N VAL A 29 6.60 5.23 1.45
CA VAL A 29 5.34 4.88 2.15
C VAL A 29 4.44 6.10 2.26
N ILE A 30 4.97 7.27 2.65
CA ILE A 30 4.19 8.52 2.72
C ILE A 30 3.65 8.91 1.33
N GLY A 31 4.45 8.76 0.26
CA GLY A 31 4.01 8.99 -1.11
C GLY A 31 2.80 8.12 -1.49
N ILE A 32 2.86 6.83 -1.21
CA ILE A 32 1.75 5.89 -1.45
C ILE A 32 0.51 6.30 -0.65
N LEU A 33 0.66 6.65 0.63
CA LEU A 33 -0.44 7.10 1.49
C LEU A 33 -1.10 8.38 0.97
N ASN A 34 -0.32 9.32 0.44
CA ASN A 34 -0.85 10.54 -0.19
C ASN A 34 -1.67 10.21 -1.44
N TYR A 35 -1.20 9.29 -2.29
CA TYR A 35 -2.01 8.83 -3.44
C TYR A 35 -3.30 8.14 -3.01
N CYS A 36 -3.27 7.34 -1.93
CA CYS A 36 -4.48 6.73 -1.37
C CYS A 36 -5.50 7.79 -0.91
N LYS A 37 -5.00 8.86 -0.27
CA LYS A 37 -5.82 10.01 0.15
C LYS A 37 -6.43 10.73 -1.04
N GLU A 38 -5.66 11.04 -2.08
CA GLU A 38 -6.14 11.70 -3.31
C GLU A 38 -7.20 10.85 -4.03
N ALA A 39 -6.99 9.54 -4.08
CA ALA A 39 -7.93 8.59 -4.65
C ALA A 39 -9.21 8.41 -3.81
N LYS A 40 -9.26 8.93 -2.58
CA LYS A 40 -10.37 8.78 -1.62
C LYS A 40 -10.74 7.33 -1.35
N VAL A 41 -9.74 6.49 -1.11
CA VAL A 41 -9.99 5.10 -0.72
C VAL A 41 -10.70 5.03 0.64
N LYS A 42 -11.51 3.99 0.82
CA LYS A 42 -12.31 3.78 2.04
C LYS A 42 -11.49 3.28 3.22
N GLY A 43 -10.32 2.70 2.96
CA GLY A 43 -9.44 2.18 4.00
C GLY A 43 -8.16 1.61 3.44
N ILE A 44 -7.21 1.40 4.34
CA ILE A 44 -5.94 0.74 4.06
C ILE A 44 -5.82 -0.43 5.02
N LEU A 45 -5.59 -1.62 4.47
CA LEU A 45 -5.34 -2.85 5.19
C LEU A 45 -3.83 -3.10 5.19
N CYS A 46 -3.27 -3.35 6.37
CA CYS A 46 -1.87 -3.72 6.55
C CYS A 46 -1.83 -4.92 7.48
N PHE A 47 -1.46 -6.10 6.96
CA PHE A 47 -1.42 -7.35 7.71
C PHE A 47 0.02 -7.87 7.78
N GLY A 48 0.68 -7.62 8.91
CA GLY A 48 2.08 -7.94 9.11
C GLY A 48 2.99 -6.90 8.45
N MET A 49 3.85 -6.27 9.25
CA MET A 49 4.95 -5.45 8.72
C MET A 49 6.20 -6.31 8.66
N GLY A 50 6.76 -6.46 7.47
CA GLY A 50 7.89 -7.33 7.18
C GLY A 50 7.49 -8.77 6.82
N LEU A 51 8.43 -9.48 6.21
CA LEU A 51 8.39 -10.93 6.06
C LEU A 51 9.78 -11.50 6.37
N THR A 52 9.85 -12.77 6.75
CA THR A 52 11.12 -13.49 6.80
C THR A 52 11.54 -13.84 5.39
N LEU A 53 12.65 -13.26 4.91
CA LEU A 53 13.24 -13.65 3.64
C LEU A 53 13.92 -15.02 3.75
N ARG A 54 13.69 -15.85 2.73
CA ARG A 54 14.34 -17.15 2.54
C ARG A 54 15.03 -17.17 1.18
N GLU A 55 15.97 -18.11 1.03
CA GLU A 55 16.61 -18.35 -0.27
C GLU A 55 15.54 -18.52 -1.37
N GLY A 56 15.68 -17.75 -2.45
CA GLY A 56 14.74 -17.74 -3.57
C GLY A 56 13.55 -16.77 -3.45
N ASN A 57 13.40 -15.99 -2.37
CA ASN A 57 12.46 -14.87 -2.36
C ASN A 57 12.91 -13.77 -3.32
N ARG A 58 11.96 -13.19 -4.07
CA ARG A 58 12.14 -12.11 -5.05
C ARG A 58 11.34 -10.89 -4.63
#